data_AF-A0AAV0HWT1-F1
#
_entry.id   AF-A0AAV0HWT1-F1
#
_cell.length_a   1.000
_cell.length_b   1.000
_cell.length_c   1.000
_cell.angle_alpha   90.00
_cell.angle_beta   90.00
_cell.angle_gamma   90.00
#
_symmetry.space_group_name_H-M   'P 1'
#
loop_
_entity.id
_entity.type
_entity.pdbx_description
1 polymer ?
#
loop_
_entity_poly.entity_id
_entity_poly.type
_entity_poly.pdbx_seq_one_letter_code
_entity_poly.pdbx_strand_id
1 'polypeptide(L)'
;MQKDWPTLACPSGNGVTFWSHEWDKHGTCSEDVLDQHSYFSRALSLNSIKSAIQSGVGYTPFIECNTDESGNSQLYQVYLCVDNSGSKLIECPAFPHAKCGSQIEFPSF
;
A
#
# COMPACT_ATOMS: atom_id res chain seq x y z
N MET A 1 13.79 -2.06 -0.21
CA MET A 1 13.02 -2.07 -1.47
C MET A 1 12.97 -3.46 -2.10
N GLN A 2 14.07 -4.07 -2.57
CA GLN A 2 14.01 -5.37 -3.29
C GLN A 2 13.22 -6.47 -2.58
N LYS A 3 13.34 -6.58 -1.26
CA LYS A 3 12.62 -7.58 -0.46
C LYS A 3 11.18 -7.18 -0.16
N ASP A 4 10.97 -5.94 0.26
CA ASP A 4 9.73 -5.50 0.88
C ASP A 4 8.78 -4.76 -0.09
N TRP A 5 9.29 -4.36 -1.26
CA TRP A 5 8.52 -3.71 -2.33
C TRP A 5 8.96 -4.22 -3.72
N PRO A 6 8.85 -5.53 -4.01
CA PRO A 6 9.23 -6.10 -5.31
C PRO A 6 8.24 -5.73 -6.42
N THR A 7 8.66 -5.87 -7.67
CA THR A 7 7.73 -5.91 -8.81
C THR A 7 7.35 -7.35 -9.11
N LEU A 8 6.06 -7.58 -9.38
CA LEU A 8 5.52 -8.87 -9.83
C LEU A 8 5.15 -8.85 -11.33
N ALA A 9 5.51 -7.78 -12.05
CA ALA A 9 5.21 -7.65 -13.47
C ALA A 9 6.07 -8.58 -14.34
N CYS A 10 5.55 -8.93 -15.51
CA CYS A 10 6.26 -9.71 -16.53
C CYS A 10 6.83 -8.80 -17.64
N PRO A 11 8.03 -9.10 -18.18
CA PRO A 11 8.98 -10.10 -17.70
C PRO A 11 9.58 -9.74 -16.33
N SER A 12 10.12 -10.72 -15.61
CA SER A 12 10.73 -10.51 -14.30
C SER A 12 11.77 -9.39 -14.36
N GLY A 13 11.70 -8.46 -13.41
CA GLY A 13 12.58 -7.30 -13.32
C GLY A 13 13.14 -7.10 -11.92
N ASN A 14 14.16 -6.25 -11.82
CA ASN A 14 14.82 -5.92 -10.55
C ASN A 14 14.09 -4.84 -9.72
N GLY A 15 12.89 -4.43 -10.15
CA GLY A 15 12.05 -3.42 -9.49
C GLY A 15 12.33 -1.96 -9.88
N VAL A 16 13.45 -1.63 -10.52
CA VAL A 16 13.85 -0.23 -10.76
C VAL A 16 12.85 0.53 -11.63
N THR A 17 12.36 -0.08 -12.72
CA THR A 17 11.33 0.53 -13.57
C THR A 17 10.05 0.83 -12.79
N PHE A 18 9.66 -0.08 -11.90
CA PHE A 18 8.47 0.06 -11.08
C PHE A 18 8.65 1.18 -10.04
N TRP A 19 9.74 1.21 -9.29
CA TRP A 19 9.98 2.30 -8.32
C TRP A 19 10.12 3.66 -8.99
N SER A 20 10.72 3.71 -10.19
CA SER A 20 10.81 4.96 -10.97
C SER A 20 9.42 5.47 -11.35
N HIS A 21 8.53 4.57 -11.79
CA HIS A 21 7.13 4.91 -12.08
C HIS A 21 6.41 5.47 -10.85
N GLU A 22 6.54 4.81 -9.69
CA GLU A 22 5.90 5.26 -8.45
C GLU A 22 6.44 6.63 -8.01
N TRP A 23 7.74 6.88 -8.15
CA TRP A 23 8.32 8.19 -7.87
C TRP A 23 7.78 9.26 -8.82
N ASP A 24 7.87 9.06 -10.14
CA ASP A 24 7.48 10.07 -11.13
C ASP A 24 5.99 10.42 -11.04
N LYS A 25 5.14 9.43 -10.77
CA LYS A 25 3.69 9.58 -10.74
C LYS A 25 3.15 10.03 -9.37
N HIS A 26 3.75 9.58 -8.28
CA HIS A 26 3.22 9.78 -6.93
C HIS A 26 4.21 10.50 -5.99
N GLY A 27 5.50 10.16 -6.04
CA GLY A 27 6.53 10.77 -5.20
C GLY A 27 6.74 12.25 -5.45
N THR A 28 6.79 12.67 -6.73
CA THR A 28 6.99 14.07 -7.15
C THR A 28 5.89 15.01 -6.64
N CYS A 29 4.66 14.53 -6.45
CA CYS A 29 3.58 15.32 -5.84
C CYS A 29 3.83 15.67 -4.36
N SER A 30 4.83 15.04 -3.74
CA SER A 30 5.24 15.28 -2.35
C SER A 30 6.67 15.81 -2.23
N GLU A 31 7.32 16.19 -3.33
CA GLU A 31 8.74 16.54 -3.33
C GLU A 31 9.08 17.76 -2.47
N ASP A 32 8.12 18.68 -2.30
CA ASP A 32 8.24 19.85 -1.42
C ASP A 32 8.41 19.48 0.07
N VAL A 33 8.12 18.23 0.42
CA VAL A 33 8.07 17.72 1.79
C VAL A 33 8.99 16.51 1.96
N LEU A 34 8.96 15.58 1.00
CA LEU A 34 9.65 14.31 1.02
C LEU A 34 10.59 14.24 -0.18
N ASP A 35 11.89 14.26 0.08
CA ASP A 35 12.85 13.86 -0.95
C ASP A 35 12.67 12.38 -1.32
N GLN A 36 13.26 11.97 -2.44
CA GLN A 36 13.11 10.62 -2.97
C GLN A 36 13.47 9.54 -1.93
N HIS A 37 14.55 9.77 -1.17
CA HIS A 37 14.95 8.83 -0.13
C HIS A 37 13.89 8.70 0.97
N SER A 38 13.36 9.83 1.46
CA SER A 38 12.36 9.90 2.52
C SER A 38 11.03 9.27 2.08
N TYR A 39 10.62 9.49 0.84
CA TYR A 39 9.44 8.84 0.24
C TYR A 39 9.53 7.31 0.33
N PHE A 40 10.61 6.72 -0.18
CA PHE A 40 10.77 5.26 -0.15
C PHE A 40 11.00 4.72 1.26
N SER A 41 11.74 5.44 2.10
CA SER A 41 11.96 5.03 3.50
C SER A 41 10.65 4.98 4.29
N ARG A 42 9.72 5.90 4.04
CA ARG A 42 8.45 5.95 4.75
C ARG A 42 7.50 4.85 4.33
N ALA A 43 7.46 4.54 3.03
CA ALA A 43 6.60 3.47 2.50
C ALA A 43 6.96 2.09 3.06
N LEU A 44 8.24 1.83 3.35
CA LEU A 44 8.71 0.54 3.86
C LEU A 44 8.32 0.25 5.33
N SER A 45 7.75 1.21 6.07
CA SER A 45 7.52 1.07 7.52
C SER A 45 6.13 0.54 7.95
N LEU A 46 5.24 0.09 7.05
CA LEU A 46 3.77 0.10 7.29
C LEU A 46 2.97 -1.24 7.15
N ASN A 47 3.32 -2.37 7.80
CA ASN A 47 2.64 -3.67 7.54
C ASN A 47 1.64 -4.23 8.61
N SER A 48 0.56 -4.89 8.13
CA SER A 48 -0.34 -5.98 8.71
C SER A 48 -1.80 -5.68 9.12
N ILE A 49 -2.79 -6.41 8.55
CA ILE A 49 -4.11 -6.04 7.94
C ILE A 49 -5.31 -5.69 8.90
N LYS A 50 -6.10 -4.65 8.63
CA LYS A 50 -7.27 -4.13 9.40
C LYS A 50 -7.26 -4.11 10.95
N SER A 51 -7.64 -5.18 11.65
CA SER A 51 -7.72 -5.15 13.12
C SER A 51 -6.34 -5.30 13.77
N ALA A 52 -5.46 -6.09 13.15
CA ALA A 52 -4.05 -6.12 13.49
C ALA A 52 -3.40 -4.77 13.15
N ILE A 53 -3.75 -4.16 12.00
CA ILE A 53 -3.25 -2.82 11.64
C ILE A 53 -3.73 -1.86 12.72
N GLN A 54 -5.03 -1.79 12.96
CA GLN A 54 -5.61 -0.79 13.85
C GLN A 54 -5.08 -0.94 15.28
N SER A 55 -4.90 -2.17 15.77
CA SER A 55 -4.33 -2.40 17.10
C SER A 55 -2.82 -2.11 17.16
N GLY A 56 -2.07 -2.44 16.10
CA GLY A 56 -0.62 -2.22 16.05
C GLY A 56 -0.23 -0.78 15.69
N VAL A 57 -1.08 -0.09 14.95
CA VAL A 57 -0.79 1.19 14.30
C VAL A 57 -1.62 2.34 14.88
N GLY A 58 -2.78 2.04 15.48
CA GLY A 58 -3.67 3.03 16.11
C GLY A 58 -4.66 3.71 15.16
N TYR A 59 -4.66 3.33 13.87
CA TYR A 59 -5.49 3.95 12.83
C TYR A 59 -6.21 2.90 11.99
N THR A 60 -7.42 3.23 11.54
CA THR A 60 -8.24 2.31 10.72
C THR A 60 -7.72 2.29 9.29
N PRO A 61 -7.24 1.15 8.76
CA PRO A 61 -6.83 1.08 7.37
C PRO A 61 -8.01 0.83 6.44
N PHE A 62 -7.81 1.15 5.18
CA PHE A 62 -8.67 0.74 4.09
C PHE A 62 -8.18 -0.58 3.49
N ILE A 63 -9.12 -1.46 3.16
CA ILE A 63 -8.83 -2.76 2.55
C ILE A 63 -9.43 -2.77 1.16
N GLU A 64 -8.58 -3.01 0.16
CA GLU A 64 -8.98 -3.25 -1.21
C GLU A 64 -8.86 -4.75 -1.53
N CYS A 65 -9.85 -5.23 -2.27
CA CYS A 65 -9.96 -6.61 -2.69
C CYS A 65 -10.04 -6.69 -4.20
N ASN A 66 -9.48 -7.75 -4.77
CA ASN A 66 -9.73 -8.17 -6.14
C ASN A 66 -10.42 -9.54 -6.15
N THR A 67 -10.57 -10.12 -7.35
CA THR A 67 -11.18 -11.43 -7.55
C THR A 67 -10.15 -12.37 -8.18
N ASP A 68 -10.01 -13.57 -7.63
CA ASP A 68 -9.11 -14.60 -8.15
C ASP A 68 -9.72 -15.36 -9.35
N GLU A 69 -8.97 -16.33 -9.88
CA GLU A 69 -9.44 -17.18 -10.98
C GLU A 69 -10.64 -18.07 -10.62
N SER A 70 -10.85 -18.33 -9.32
CA SER A 70 -11.98 -19.11 -8.80
C SER A 70 -13.23 -18.26 -8.54
N GLY A 71 -13.13 -16.93 -8.68
CA GLY A 71 -14.21 -15.99 -8.40
C GLY A 71 -14.28 -15.54 -6.94
N ASN A 72 -13.32 -15.89 -6.10
CA ASN A 72 -13.28 -15.51 -4.69
C ASN A 72 -12.79 -14.07 -4.53
N SER A 73 -13.44 -13.31 -3.63
CA SER A 73 -12.91 -12.02 -3.19
C SER A 73 -11.70 -12.26 -2.31
N GLN A 74 -10.53 -11.73 -2.67
CA GLN A 74 -9.30 -11.90 -1.90
C GLN A 74 -8.68 -10.55 -1.53
N LEU A 75 -7.93 -10.53 -0.43
CA LEU A 75 -7.16 -9.37 0.00
C LEU A 75 -6.12 -9.00 -1.07
N TYR A 76 -6.16 -7.76 -1.54
CA TYR A 76 -5.25 -7.29 -2.58
C TYR A 76 -4.31 -6.19 -2.07
N GLN A 77 -4.88 -5.09 -1.55
CA GLN A 77 -4.10 -3.94 -1.08
C GLN A 77 -4.62 -3.43 0.27
N VAL A 78 -3.70 -2.94 1.10
CA VAL A 78 -4.00 -2.30 2.38
C VAL A 78 -3.50 -0.87 2.32
N TYR A 79 -4.38 0.10 2.58
CA TYR A 79 -4.01 1.51 2.59
C TYR A 79 -4.10 2.08 4.00
N LEU A 80 -3.09 2.85 4.35
CA LEU A 80 -3.00 3.68 5.54
C LEU A 80 -2.78 5.12 5.09
N CYS A 81 -3.40 6.08 5.79
CA CYS A 81 -3.19 7.48 5.50
C CYS A 81 -2.06 8.05 6.36
N VAL A 82 -1.23 8.85 5.71
CA VAL A 82 -0.18 9.66 6.34
C VAL A 82 -0.61 11.12 6.19
N ASP A 83 -0.23 11.96 7.14
CA ASP A 83 -0.45 13.40 7.00
C ASP A 83 0.35 13.97 5.81
N ASN A 84 0.01 15.18 5.36
CA ASN A 84 0.66 15.80 4.21
C ASN A 84 2.17 15.98 4.38
N SER A 85 2.68 15.99 5.62
CA SER A 85 4.13 16.03 5.88
C SER A 85 4.82 14.67 5.72
N GLY A 86 4.05 13.58 5.58
CA GLY A 86 4.57 12.21 5.56
C GLY A 86 5.11 11.73 6.92
N SER A 87 4.99 12.53 7.98
CA SER A 87 5.66 12.25 9.25
C SER A 87 4.86 11.34 10.17
N LYS A 88 3.53 11.41 10.14
CA LYS A 88 2.65 10.68 11.06
C LYS A 88 1.47 10.05 10.34
N LEU A 89 1.04 8.92 10.88
CA LEU A 89 -0.20 8.29 10.45
C LEU A 89 -1.40 9.10 10.98
N ILE A 90 -2.48 9.09 10.22
CA ILE A 90 -3.71 9.80 10.52
C ILE A 90 -4.92 8.94 10.13
N GLU A 91 -6.09 9.28 10.67
CA GLU A 91 -7.34 8.74 10.14
C GLU A 91 -7.54 9.22 8.71
N CYS A 92 -7.93 8.30 7.83
CA CYS A 92 -8.14 8.63 6.42
C CYS A 92 -9.35 9.57 6.27
N PRO A 93 -9.18 10.76 5.67
CA PRO A 93 -10.28 11.72 5.50
C PRO A 93 -11.42 11.20 4.60
N ALA A 94 -11.08 10.31 3.67
CA ALA A 94 -12.04 9.65 2.79
C ALA A 94 -11.53 8.25 2.44
N PHE A 95 -12.47 7.31 2.35
CA PHE A 95 -12.19 5.96 1.86
C PHE A 95 -12.75 5.80 0.45
N PRO A 96 -11.97 5.22 -0.49
CA PRO A 96 -12.50 4.79 -1.78
C PRO A 96 -13.65 3.78 -1.59
N HIS A 97 -14.52 3.64 -2.58
CA HIS A 97 -15.52 2.58 -2.57
C HIS A 97 -14.88 1.23 -2.95
N ALA A 98 -14.51 0.42 -1.96
CA ALA A 98 -14.06 -0.95 -2.19
C ALA A 98 -15.25 -1.92 -2.36
N LYS A 99 -15.09 -2.88 -3.27
CA LYS A 99 -15.99 -4.02 -3.45
C LYS A 99 -15.39 -5.27 -2.81
N CYS A 100 -15.20 -5.25 -1.50
CA CYS A 100 -14.83 -6.46 -0.76
C CYS A 100 -16.08 -7.27 -0.40
N GLY A 101 -16.00 -8.59 -0.51
CA GLY A 101 -17.01 -9.50 0.04
C GLY A 101 -17.08 -9.43 1.57
N SER A 102 -18.15 -9.98 2.16
CA SER A 102 -18.28 -10.11 3.62
C SER A 102 -17.27 -11.08 4.23
N GLN A 103 -16.78 -12.03 3.42
CA GLN A 103 -15.63 -12.87 3.70
C GLN A 103 -14.64 -12.69 2.55
N ILE A 104 -13.37 -12.56 2.91
CA ILE A 104 -12.28 -12.37 1.96
C ILE A 104 -11.17 -13.38 2.23
N GLU A 105 -10.57 -13.90 1.17
CA GLU A 105 -9.46 -14.84 1.27
C GLU A 105 -8.13 -14.12 1.51
N PHE A 106 -7.23 -14.79 2.24
CA PHE A 106 -5.84 -14.39 2.33
C PHE A 106 -4.99 -15.47 1.63
N PRO A 107 -4.70 -15.31 0.33
CA PRO A 107 -4.05 -16.35 -0.46
C PRO A 107 -2.60 -16.58 -0.02
N SER A 108 -2.18 -17.84 0.01
CA SER A 108 -0.78 -18.20 0.19
C SER A 108 0.03 -17.94 -1.09
N PHE A 109 1.31 -17.59 -0.92
CA PHE A 109 2.28 -17.41 -2.00
C PHE A 109 3.23 -18.60 -2.10
#